data_AF-A0A382ZAG5-F1
#
_entry.id   AF-A0A382ZAG5-F1
#
_cell.length_a   1.000
_cell.length_b   1.000
_cell.length_c   1.000
_cell.angle_alpha   90.00
_cell.angle_beta   90.00
_cell.angle_gamma   90.00
#
_symmetry.space_group_name_H-M   'P 1'
#
loop_
_entity.id
_entity.type
_entity.pdbx_description
1 polymer ?
#
loop_
_entity_poly.entity_id
_entity_poly.type
_entity_poly.pdbx_seq_one_letter_code
_entity_poly.pdbx_strand_id
1 'polypeptide(L)'
;MEILTTIFIQPFFDMADDPILFLQVIWEGFVTGILYSLIAFGFVLIFKASGVFNFAQGIMVVFAALTLVGLHENGIPAYIALPITILVMYALAFSVERLVLRPLVNQPDIILFMATIGVTFFLIGFGEFIFGGEPKMMITEELLLPYDSITFFDDMLILQEIDIAASIIAALALIFFALFLGKTKIGIALRAVADDHQAALSVGVSLNTIWVVVWFISGIIALITGIMWG
;
A
#
# COMPACT_ATOMS: atom_id res chain seq x y z
N MET A 1 -30.74 27.76 -11.02
CA MET A 1 -29.60 28.70 -11.00
C MET A 1 -28.86 28.62 -9.67
N GLU A 2 -29.56 28.71 -8.52
CA GLU A 2 -28.93 28.61 -7.18
C GLU A 2 -28.12 27.34 -6.94
N ILE A 3 -28.60 26.15 -7.33
CA ILE A 3 -27.86 24.89 -7.16
C ILE A 3 -26.52 24.90 -7.91
N LEU A 4 -26.46 25.51 -9.09
CA LEU A 4 -25.22 25.58 -9.88
C LEU A 4 -24.23 26.57 -9.23
N THR A 5 -24.71 27.68 -8.69
CA THR A 5 -23.85 28.63 -7.96
C THR A 5 -23.32 28.02 -6.65
N THR A 6 -24.14 27.27 -5.91
CA THR A 6 -23.71 26.62 -4.66
C THR A 6 -22.65 25.54 -4.90
N ILE A 7 -22.73 24.81 -6.01
CA ILE A 7 -21.76 23.74 -6.31
C ILE A 7 -20.47 24.29 -6.93
N PHE A 8 -20.56 25.26 -7.84
CA PHE A 8 -19.41 25.66 -8.66
C PHE A 8 -18.77 26.99 -8.27
N ILE A 9 -19.46 27.85 -7.54
CA ILE A 9 -19.00 29.22 -7.28
C ILE A 9 -18.80 29.48 -5.79
N GLN A 10 -19.76 29.04 -4.95
CA GLN A 10 -19.71 29.23 -3.50
C GLN A 10 -18.41 28.70 -2.85
N PRO A 11 -17.87 27.53 -3.22
CA PRO A 11 -16.63 27.03 -2.60
C PRO A 11 -15.44 27.99 -2.78
N PHE A 12 -15.37 28.73 -3.89
CA PHE A 12 -14.29 29.69 -4.13
C PHE A 12 -14.41 30.95 -3.27
N PHE A 13 -15.64 31.35 -2.93
CA PHE A 13 -15.88 32.41 -1.96
C PHE A 13 -15.53 31.93 -0.55
N ASP A 14 -15.99 30.73 -0.18
CA ASP A 14 -15.68 30.12 1.12
C ASP A 14 -14.14 29.96 1.30
N MET A 15 -13.39 29.63 0.24
CA MET A 15 -11.91 29.59 0.26
C MET A 15 -11.26 30.96 0.51
N ALA A 16 -11.86 32.04 -0.01
CA ALA A 16 -11.35 33.40 0.17
C ALA A 16 -11.71 33.98 1.54
N ASP A 17 -12.90 33.61 2.05
CA ASP A 17 -13.41 34.05 3.34
C ASP A 17 -12.71 33.30 4.50
N ASP A 18 -12.44 32.00 4.35
CA ASP A 18 -11.76 31.14 5.34
C ASP A 18 -10.44 30.54 4.81
N PRO A 19 -9.34 31.32 4.74
CA PRO A 19 -8.05 30.85 4.22
C PRO A 19 -7.42 29.73 5.06
N ILE A 20 -7.79 29.62 6.35
CA ILE A 20 -7.31 28.57 7.25
C ILE A 20 -7.93 27.22 6.86
N LEU A 21 -9.25 27.18 6.62
CA LEU A 21 -9.96 25.99 6.16
C LEU A 21 -9.40 25.53 4.80
N PHE A 22 -9.14 26.47 3.89
CA PHE A 22 -8.50 26.16 2.61
C PHE A 22 -7.13 25.48 2.79
N LEU A 23 -6.29 25.97 3.70
CA LEU A 23 -4.99 25.38 3.99
C LEU A 23 -5.12 23.98 4.62
N GLN A 24 -6.10 23.78 5.51
CA GLN A 24 -6.39 22.47 6.09
C GLN A 24 -6.80 21.45 5.02
N VAL A 25 -7.71 21.82 4.11
CA VAL A 25 -8.15 20.95 3.00
C VAL A 25 -6.98 20.60 2.07
N ILE A 26 -6.08 21.55 1.81
CA ILE A 26 -4.85 21.27 1.04
C ILE A 26 -3.97 20.25 1.77
N TRP A 27 -3.79 20.41 3.08
CA TRP A 27 -2.99 19.50 3.89
C TRP A 27 -3.57 18.09 3.90
N GLU A 28 -4.85 17.94 4.25
CA GLU A 28 -5.54 16.65 4.29
C GLU A 28 -5.54 15.97 2.90
N GLY A 29 -5.76 16.75 1.85
CA GLY A 29 -5.69 16.28 0.46
C GLY A 29 -4.28 15.83 0.06
N PHE A 30 -3.25 16.52 0.52
CA PHE A 30 -1.85 16.15 0.29
C PHE A 30 -1.48 14.83 0.97
N VAL A 31 -1.82 14.68 2.26
CA VAL A 31 -1.56 13.47 3.04
C VAL A 31 -2.28 12.27 2.41
N THR A 32 -3.56 12.43 2.12
CA THR A 32 -4.39 11.41 1.47
C THR A 32 -3.82 11.04 0.08
N GLY A 33 -3.39 12.04 -0.70
CA GLY A 33 -2.77 11.83 -2.01
C GLY A 33 -1.46 11.05 -1.96
N ILE A 34 -0.63 11.28 -0.94
CA ILE A 34 0.62 10.53 -0.71
C ILE A 34 0.32 9.06 -0.36
N LEU A 35 -0.65 8.81 0.51
CA LEU A 35 -1.04 7.44 0.89
C LEU A 35 -1.60 6.68 -0.31
N TYR A 36 -2.46 7.32 -1.12
CA TYR A 36 -2.92 6.73 -2.39
C TYR A 36 -1.78 6.49 -3.37
N SER A 37 -0.77 7.36 -3.40
CA SER A 37 0.40 7.20 -4.27
C SER A 37 1.22 5.96 -3.87
N LEU A 38 1.36 5.67 -2.58
CA LEU A 38 1.99 4.41 -2.12
C LEU A 38 1.20 3.19 -2.60
N ILE A 39 -0.10 3.16 -2.35
CA ILE A 39 -0.96 2.04 -2.80
C ILE A 39 -0.83 1.85 -4.31
N ALA A 40 -0.96 2.94 -5.07
CA ALA A 40 -0.85 2.95 -6.52
C ALA A 40 0.54 2.46 -6.99
N PHE A 41 1.61 2.82 -6.28
CA PHE A 41 2.95 2.34 -6.57
C PHE A 41 3.05 0.81 -6.45
N GLY A 42 2.44 0.21 -5.43
CA GLY A 42 2.33 -1.25 -5.31
C GLY A 42 1.57 -1.89 -6.49
N PHE A 43 0.41 -1.32 -6.86
CA PHE A 43 -0.35 -1.76 -8.04
C PHE A 43 0.48 -1.69 -9.32
N VAL A 44 1.14 -0.56 -9.59
CA VAL A 44 1.96 -0.33 -10.78
C VAL A 44 3.15 -1.29 -10.82
N LEU A 45 3.78 -1.56 -9.68
CA LEU A 45 4.92 -2.46 -9.62
C LEU A 45 4.52 -3.89 -10.05
N ILE A 46 3.41 -4.41 -9.52
CA ILE A 46 2.91 -5.73 -9.91
C ILE A 46 2.46 -5.74 -11.37
N PHE A 47 1.76 -4.69 -11.82
CA PHE A 47 1.34 -4.56 -13.21
C PHE A 47 2.53 -4.59 -14.17
N LYS A 48 3.58 -3.82 -13.88
CA LYS A 48 4.80 -3.82 -14.70
C LYS A 48 5.51 -5.17 -14.72
N ALA A 49 5.49 -5.92 -13.61
CA ALA A 49 6.15 -7.22 -13.54
C ALA A 49 5.36 -8.36 -14.21
N SER A 50 4.02 -8.30 -14.14
CA SER A 50 3.14 -9.41 -14.51
C SER A 50 2.32 -9.14 -15.79
N GLY A 51 2.26 -7.90 -16.27
CA GLY A 51 1.37 -7.48 -17.36
C GLY A 51 -0.09 -7.31 -16.94
N VAL A 52 -0.42 -7.58 -15.67
CA VAL A 52 -1.81 -7.70 -15.20
C VAL A 52 -2.04 -6.93 -13.92
N PHE A 53 -3.21 -6.30 -13.80
CA PHE A 53 -3.61 -5.58 -12.58
C PHE A 53 -3.84 -6.55 -11.43
N ASN A 54 -3.16 -6.32 -10.31
CA ASN A 54 -3.38 -7.10 -9.09
C ASN A 54 -4.53 -6.54 -8.25
N PHE A 55 -5.71 -7.16 -8.31
CA PHE A 55 -6.86 -6.77 -7.48
C PHE A 55 -6.67 -7.09 -5.99
N ALA A 56 -5.67 -7.90 -5.63
CA ALA A 56 -5.40 -8.24 -4.23
C ALA A 56 -4.69 -7.12 -3.47
N GLN A 57 -4.14 -6.10 -4.15
CA GLN A 57 -3.32 -5.08 -3.50
C GLN A 57 -4.09 -4.31 -2.41
N GLY A 58 -5.37 -4.01 -2.61
CA GLY A 58 -6.19 -3.34 -1.60
C GLY A 58 -6.37 -4.20 -0.33
N ILE A 59 -6.80 -5.45 -0.48
CA ILE A 59 -6.97 -6.35 0.68
C ILE A 59 -5.63 -6.70 1.34
N MET A 60 -4.51 -6.69 0.60
CA MET A 60 -3.18 -6.86 1.19
C MET A 60 -2.83 -5.76 2.19
N VAL A 61 -3.33 -4.53 2.01
CA VAL A 61 -3.15 -3.42 2.99
C VAL A 61 -3.82 -3.79 4.31
N VAL A 62 -5.08 -4.19 4.24
CA VAL A 62 -5.89 -4.60 5.39
C VAL A 62 -5.29 -5.85 6.05
N PHE A 63 -4.92 -6.85 5.25
CA PHE A 63 -4.34 -8.09 5.74
C PHE A 63 -3.01 -7.84 6.47
N ALA A 64 -2.15 -6.97 5.94
CA ALA A 64 -0.89 -6.59 6.58
C ALA A 64 -1.13 -5.85 7.92
N ALA A 65 -2.05 -4.89 7.94
CA ALA A 65 -2.43 -4.16 9.15
C ALA A 65 -3.01 -5.09 10.22
N LEU A 66 -3.99 -5.93 9.86
CA LEU A 66 -4.61 -6.89 10.77
C LEU A 66 -3.63 -7.96 11.26
N THR A 67 -2.67 -8.37 10.43
CA THR A 67 -1.60 -9.28 10.89
C THR A 67 -0.78 -8.63 11.98
N LEU A 68 -0.38 -7.37 11.81
CA LEU A 68 0.41 -6.64 12.80
C LEU A 68 -0.35 -6.47 14.11
N VAL A 69 -1.59 -5.95 14.05
CA VAL A 69 -2.42 -5.74 15.24
C VAL A 69 -2.78 -7.07 15.90
N GLY A 70 -3.16 -8.08 15.12
CA GLY A 70 -3.49 -9.40 15.64
C GLY A 70 -2.31 -10.09 16.35
N LEU A 71 -1.07 -9.93 15.86
CA LEU A 71 0.11 -10.41 16.58
C LEU A 71 0.28 -9.68 17.91
N HIS A 72 0.05 -8.37 17.93
CA HIS A 72 0.15 -7.57 19.15
C HIS A 72 -0.90 -7.94 20.20
N GLU A 73 -2.16 -8.13 19.79
CA GLU A 73 -3.25 -8.59 20.66
C GLU A 73 -2.96 -9.97 21.30
N ASN A 74 -2.19 -10.81 20.61
CA ASN A 74 -1.72 -12.10 21.15
C ASN A 74 -0.53 -11.96 22.14
N GLY A 75 -0.17 -10.73 22.54
CA GLY A 75 0.87 -10.44 23.52
C GLY A 75 2.28 -10.29 22.94
N ILE A 76 2.42 -10.22 21.61
CA ILE A 76 3.72 -10.00 20.97
C ILE A 76 4.06 -8.50 21.00
N PRO A 77 5.24 -8.08 21.51
CA PRO A 77 5.65 -6.68 21.48
C PRO A 77 5.70 -6.12 20.05
N ALA A 78 5.29 -4.87 19.84
CA ALA A 78 5.21 -4.23 18.52
C ALA A 78 6.52 -4.33 17.71
N TYR A 79 7.67 -4.15 18.35
CA TYR A 79 9.00 -4.26 17.74
C TYR A 79 9.30 -5.65 17.16
N ILE A 80 8.68 -6.70 17.70
CA ILE A 80 8.82 -8.09 17.23
C ILE A 80 7.69 -8.41 16.25
N ALA A 81 6.49 -7.90 16.49
CA ALA A 81 5.34 -8.08 15.62
C ALA A 81 5.61 -7.54 14.21
N LEU A 82 6.28 -6.37 14.08
CA LEU A 82 6.58 -5.77 12.77
C LEU A 82 7.47 -6.67 11.87
N PRO A 83 8.65 -7.16 12.32
CA PRO A 83 9.42 -8.15 11.57
C PRO A 83 8.66 -9.44 11.25
N ILE A 84 7.81 -9.92 12.17
CA ILE A 84 6.99 -11.11 11.92
C ILE A 84 5.97 -10.83 10.82
N THR A 85 5.31 -9.67 10.83
CA THR A 85 4.38 -9.27 9.77
C THR A 85 5.08 -9.17 8.42
N ILE A 86 6.30 -8.61 8.36
CA ILE A 86 7.11 -8.61 7.14
C ILE A 86 7.35 -10.04 6.65
N LEU A 87 7.68 -10.96 7.56
CA LEU A 87 7.88 -12.37 7.21
C LEU A 87 6.58 -13.04 6.73
N VAL A 88 5.44 -12.71 7.33
CA VAL A 88 4.12 -13.17 6.87
C VAL A 88 3.81 -12.65 5.47
N MET A 89 4.11 -11.37 5.19
CA MET A 89 3.94 -10.81 3.84
C MET A 89 4.88 -11.44 2.82
N TYR A 90 6.10 -11.82 3.22
CA TYR A 90 7.00 -12.63 2.38
C TYR A 90 6.42 -14.02 2.11
N ALA A 91 5.93 -14.70 3.15
CA ALA A 91 5.31 -16.01 3.02
C ALA A 91 4.06 -15.96 2.13
N LEU A 92 3.26 -14.89 2.24
CA LEU A 92 2.12 -14.63 1.37
C LEU A 92 2.55 -14.46 -0.09
N ALA A 93 3.54 -13.58 -0.35
CA ALA A 93 4.07 -13.36 -1.69
C ALA A 93 4.61 -14.65 -2.33
N PHE A 94 5.37 -15.42 -1.56
CA PHE A 94 5.88 -16.72 -2.00
C PHE A 94 4.75 -17.73 -2.26
N SER A 95 3.75 -17.80 -1.39
CA SER A 95 2.62 -18.73 -1.52
C SER A 95 1.76 -18.40 -2.73
N VAL A 96 1.45 -17.12 -2.94
CA VAL A 96 0.69 -16.66 -4.12
C VAL A 96 1.47 -16.93 -5.40
N GLU A 97 2.77 -16.63 -5.44
CA GLU A 97 3.59 -16.98 -6.61
C GLU A 97 3.56 -18.48 -6.88
N ARG A 98 3.80 -19.30 -5.85
CA ARG A 98 4.00 -20.73 -6.03
C ARG A 98 2.71 -21.47 -6.39
N LEU A 99 1.59 -21.10 -5.75
CA LEU A 99 0.32 -21.80 -5.85
C LEU A 99 -0.60 -21.23 -6.93
N VAL A 100 -0.54 -19.92 -7.17
CA VAL A 100 -1.48 -19.23 -8.05
C VAL A 100 -0.80 -18.79 -9.34
N LEU A 101 0.29 -18.02 -9.25
CA LEU A 101 0.85 -17.37 -10.45
C LEU A 101 1.68 -18.34 -11.29
N ARG A 102 2.56 -19.12 -10.67
CA ARG A 102 3.49 -20.03 -11.35
C ARG A 102 2.79 -21.06 -12.26
N PRO A 103 1.68 -21.71 -11.87
CA PRO A 103 0.96 -22.60 -12.76
C PRO A 103 0.35 -21.90 -13.98
N LEU A 104 0.16 -20.58 -13.91
CA LEU A 104 -0.46 -19.77 -14.93
C LEU A 104 0.55 -19.06 -15.84
N VAL A 105 1.85 -19.38 -15.73
CA VAL A 105 2.87 -18.89 -16.66
C VAL A 105 2.53 -19.34 -18.08
N ASN A 106 2.64 -18.44 -19.07
CA ASN A 106 2.25 -18.65 -20.47
C ASN A 106 0.74 -18.84 -20.72
N GLN A 107 -0.11 -18.53 -19.75
CA GLN A 107 -1.56 -18.45 -19.97
C GLN A 107 -1.95 -17.03 -20.41
N PRO A 108 -3.11 -16.84 -21.07
CA PRO A 108 -3.64 -15.53 -21.40
C PRO A 108 -3.77 -14.62 -20.16
N ASP A 109 -3.44 -13.33 -20.31
CA ASP A 109 -3.42 -12.32 -19.24
C ASP A 109 -4.73 -12.25 -18.45
N ILE A 110 -5.87 -12.48 -19.11
CA ILE A 110 -7.20 -12.50 -18.47
C ILE A 110 -7.32 -13.59 -17.39
N ILE A 111 -6.59 -14.70 -17.53
CA ILE A 111 -6.60 -15.79 -16.54
C ILE A 111 -5.82 -15.35 -15.29
N LEU A 112 -4.67 -14.69 -15.45
CA LEU A 112 -3.94 -14.08 -14.34
C LEU A 112 -4.81 -13.04 -13.63
N PHE A 113 -5.53 -12.23 -14.40
CA PHE A 113 -6.42 -11.20 -13.87
C PHE A 113 -7.49 -11.80 -12.97
N MET A 114 -8.20 -12.82 -13.47
CA MET A 114 -9.21 -13.56 -12.70
C MET A 114 -8.61 -14.25 -11.48
N ALA A 115 -7.38 -14.75 -11.59
CA ALA A 115 -6.67 -15.36 -10.46
C ALA A 115 -6.40 -14.33 -9.35
N THR A 116 -6.02 -13.09 -9.67
CA THR A 116 -5.83 -12.05 -8.64
C THR A 116 -7.12 -11.68 -7.92
N ILE A 117 -8.27 -11.67 -8.62
CA ILE A 117 -9.59 -11.51 -8.00
C ILE A 117 -9.90 -12.69 -7.07
N GLY A 118 -9.56 -13.91 -7.48
CA GLY A 118 -9.67 -15.10 -6.64
C GLY A 118 -8.83 -14.99 -5.36
N VAL A 119 -7.59 -14.51 -5.48
CA VAL A 119 -6.73 -14.21 -4.33
C VAL A 119 -7.35 -13.13 -3.44
N THR A 120 -7.96 -12.09 -4.01
CA THR A 120 -8.65 -11.06 -3.24
C THR A 120 -9.74 -11.67 -2.37
N PHE A 121 -10.66 -12.44 -2.94
CA PHE A 121 -11.76 -13.06 -2.19
C PHE A 121 -11.27 -14.08 -1.17
N PHE A 122 -10.22 -14.83 -1.52
CA PHE A 122 -9.58 -15.74 -0.57
C PHE A 122 -9.01 -14.97 0.63
N LEU A 123 -8.29 -13.87 0.40
CA LEU A 123 -7.71 -13.07 1.48
C LEU A 123 -8.77 -12.36 2.34
N ILE A 124 -9.89 -11.95 1.74
CA ILE A 124 -11.02 -11.40 2.50
C ILE A 124 -11.53 -12.46 3.48
N GLY A 125 -11.93 -13.64 2.98
CA GLY A 125 -12.50 -14.70 3.83
C GLY A 125 -11.49 -15.29 4.81
N PHE A 126 -10.23 -15.44 4.41
CA PHE A 126 -9.16 -15.93 5.26
C PHE A 126 -8.79 -14.93 6.36
N GLY A 127 -8.75 -13.64 6.02
CA GLY A 127 -8.54 -12.56 6.98
C GLY A 127 -9.66 -12.52 8.01
N GLU A 128 -10.91 -12.55 7.57
CA GLU A 128 -12.07 -12.57 8.46
C GLU A 128 -12.08 -13.82 9.37
N PHE A 129 -11.68 -14.98 8.86
CA PHE A 129 -11.56 -16.22 9.64
C PHE A 129 -10.49 -16.13 10.74
N ILE A 130 -9.34 -15.50 10.49
CA ILE A 130 -8.25 -15.38 11.47
C ILE A 130 -8.47 -14.23 12.45
N PHE A 131 -8.81 -13.06 11.93
CA PHE A 131 -8.81 -11.80 12.68
C PHE A 131 -10.19 -11.40 13.20
N GLY A 132 -11.26 -12.06 12.70
CA GLY A 132 -12.64 -11.65 12.92
C GLY A 132 -13.10 -10.57 11.94
N GLY A 133 -14.39 -10.22 12.02
CA GLY A 133 -14.99 -9.15 11.22
C GLY A 133 -15.09 -7.81 11.96
N GLU A 134 -14.54 -7.71 13.17
CA GLU A 134 -14.59 -6.48 13.96
C GLU A 134 -13.45 -5.51 13.59
N PRO A 135 -13.73 -4.20 13.50
CA PRO A 135 -12.68 -3.20 13.31
C PRO A 135 -11.67 -3.23 14.46
N LYS A 136 -10.38 -3.15 14.14
CA LYS A 136 -9.29 -3.08 15.11
C LYS A 136 -8.57 -1.74 14.98
N MET A 137 -8.20 -1.15 16.11
CA MET A 137 -7.40 0.08 16.14
C MET A 137 -5.92 -0.26 15.94
N MET A 138 -5.21 0.58 15.20
CA MET A 138 -3.78 0.41 14.98
C MET A 138 -2.95 0.74 16.23
N ILE A 139 -1.84 0.03 16.40
CA ILE A 139 -0.91 0.13 17.54
C ILE A 139 0.12 1.26 17.34
N THR A 140 -0.38 2.47 17.09
CA THR A 140 0.44 3.63 16.72
C THR A 140 1.40 4.04 17.84
N GLU A 141 0.92 4.05 19.09
CA GLU A 141 1.73 4.39 20.27
C GLU A 141 2.89 3.39 20.47
N GLU A 142 2.61 2.09 20.36
CA GLU A 142 3.62 1.04 20.55
C GLU A 142 4.64 0.98 19.41
N LEU A 143 4.29 1.50 18.24
CA LEU A 143 5.19 1.68 17.10
C LEU A 143 6.04 2.95 17.20
N LEU A 144 5.92 3.72 18.29
CA LEU A 144 6.57 5.03 18.47
C LEU A 144 6.17 6.03 17.37
N LEU A 145 4.98 5.89 16.80
CA LEU A 145 4.45 6.88 15.88
C LEU A 145 3.89 8.05 16.69
N PRO A 146 4.19 9.29 16.29
CA PRO A 146 3.65 10.44 16.97
C PRO A 146 2.13 10.53 16.75
N TYR A 147 1.38 10.72 17.83
CA TYR A 147 -0.09 10.70 17.87
C TYR A 147 -0.69 12.06 18.26
N ASP A 148 0.12 12.99 18.79
CA ASP A 148 -0.38 14.29 19.19
C ASP A 148 -0.82 15.12 17.98
N SER A 149 -1.60 16.16 18.24
CA SER A 149 -1.98 17.15 17.25
C SER A 149 -1.29 18.47 17.55
N ILE A 150 -0.71 19.06 16.51
CA ILE A 150 -0.16 20.40 16.57
C ILE A 150 -1.25 21.34 16.05
N THR A 151 -1.85 22.08 16.97
CA THR A 151 -2.85 23.09 16.62
C THR A 151 -2.20 24.45 16.39
N PHE A 152 -2.59 25.09 15.30
CA PHE A 152 -2.22 26.45 14.96
C PHE A 152 -3.47 27.31 14.84
N PHE A 153 -3.32 28.61 15.09
CA PHE A 153 -4.41 29.59 14.96
C PHE A 153 -5.66 29.25 15.78
N ASP A 154 -5.50 29.05 17.10
CA ASP A 154 -6.64 28.83 18.03
C ASP A 154 -7.52 27.62 17.64
N ASP A 155 -6.87 26.47 17.40
CA ASP A 155 -7.49 25.21 16.95
C ASP A 155 -8.17 25.22 15.57
N MET A 156 -8.00 26.29 14.78
CA MET A 156 -8.56 26.34 13.42
C MET A 156 -7.74 25.53 12.40
N LEU A 157 -6.46 25.26 12.67
CA LEU A 157 -5.62 24.40 11.83
C LEU A 157 -5.04 23.27 12.67
N ILE A 158 -5.48 22.05 12.40
CA ILE A 158 -5.08 20.86 13.15
C ILE A 158 -4.19 20.01 12.24
N LEU A 159 -2.90 19.97 12.54
CA LEU A 159 -1.98 19.02 11.91
C LEU A 159 -1.81 17.83 12.84
N GLN A 160 -2.28 16.66 12.42
CA GLN A 160 -2.00 15.44 13.16
C GLN A 160 -0.54 15.07 12.92
N GLU A 161 0.21 14.77 13.98
CA GLU A 161 1.62 14.38 13.82
C GLU A 161 1.75 13.06 13.05
N ILE A 162 0.72 12.19 13.11
CA ILE A 162 0.65 10.96 12.33
C ILE A 162 0.61 11.23 10.81
N ASP A 163 -0.05 12.30 10.36
CA ASP A 163 -0.12 12.69 8.96
C ASP A 163 1.24 13.17 8.43
N ILE A 164 1.98 13.89 9.29
CA ILE A 164 3.33 14.36 9.00
C ILE A 164 4.28 13.15 8.93
N ALA A 165 4.22 12.26 9.93
CA ALA A 165 4.99 11.03 9.94
C ALA A 165 4.67 10.17 8.71
N ALA A 166 3.40 10.05 8.35
CA ALA A 166 2.94 9.33 7.17
C ALA A 166 3.49 9.90 5.88
N SER A 167 3.44 11.23 5.73
CA SER A 167 4.00 11.90 4.57
C SER A 167 5.51 11.65 4.43
N ILE A 168 6.25 11.75 5.54
CA ILE A 168 7.71 11.54 5.56
C ILE A 168 8.05 10.08 5.27
N ILE A 169 7.43 9.13 5.96
CA ILE A 169 7.68 7.69 5.81
C ILE A 169 7.33 7.26 4.38
N ALA A 170 6.21 7.72 3.84
CA ALA A 170 5.81 7.43 2.47
C ALA A 170 6.80 7.99 1.43
N ALA A 171 7.24 9.25 1.61
CA ALA A 171 8.25 9.84 0.73
C ALA A 171 9.57 9.07 0.78
N LEU A 172 10.04 8.71 1.98
CA LEU A 172 11.25 7.91 2.17
C LEU A 172 11.11 6.51 1.54
N ALA A 173 9.96 5.86 1.71
CA ALA A 173 9.68 4.56 1.10
C ALA A 173 9.71 4.65 -0.42
N LEU A 174 9.05 5.66 -1.02
CA LEU A 174 9.07 5.88 -2.47
C LEU A 174 10.49 6.15 -2.99
N ILE A 175 11.28 6.98 -2.31
CA ILE A 175 12.68 7.23 -2.67
C ILE A 175 13.50 5.94 -2.58
N PHE A 176 13.34 5.19 -1.49
CA PHE A 176 14.00 3.91 -1.28
C PHE A 176 13.67 2.93 -2.42
N PHE A 177 12.39 2.76 -2.75
CA PHE A 177 11.99 1.86 -3.83
C PHE A 177 12.45 2.35 -5.21
N ALA A 178 12.41 3.65 -5.48
CA ALA A 178 12.94 4.21 -6.72
C ALA A 178 14.44 3.92 -6.87
N LEU A 179 15.23 4.11 -5.81
CA LEU A 179 16.65 3.77 -5.79
C LEU A 179 16.89 2.26 -5.92
N PHE A 180 16.10 1.45 -5.23
CA PHE A 180 16.16 -0.01 -5.30
C PHE A 180 15.92 -0.49 -6.73
N LEU A 181 14.88 -0.01 -7.40
CA LEU A 181 14.54 -0.38 -8.78
C LEU A 181 15.54 0.18 -9.81
N GLY A 182 16.08 1.37 -9.55
CA GLY A 182 17.03 2.03 -10.43
C GLY A 182 18.44 1.44 -10.38
N LYS A 183 18.91 1.02 -9.19
CA LYS A 183 20.33 0.71 -8.94
C LYS A 183 20.63 -0.76 -8.64
N THR A 184 19.65 -1.59 -8.29
CA THR A 184 19.91 -3.00 -7.94
C THR A 184 19.79 -3.94 -9.15
N LYS A 185 20.48 -5.08 -9.08
CA LYS A 185 20.38 -6.15 -10.10
C LYS A 185 18.95 -6.66 -10.26
N ILE A 186 18.22 -6.76 -9.14
CA ILE A 186 16.81 -7.15 -9.11
C ILE A 186 15.95 -6.12 -9.84
N GLY A 187 16.17 -4.83 -9.58
CA GLY A 187 15.46 -3.74 -10.26
C GLY A 187 15.72 -3.68 -11.77
N ILE A 188 16.94 -4.01 -12.21
CA ILE A 188 17.28 -4.14 -13.64
C ILE A 188 16.57 -5.35 -14.25
N ALA A 189 16.59 -6.50 -13.57
CA ALA A 189 15.89 -7.70 -14.02
C ALA A 189 14.38 -7.50 -14.10
N LEU A 190 13.79 -6.75 -13.16
CA LEU A 190 12.38 -6.37 -13.21
C LEU A 190 12.05 -5.55 -14.45
N ARG A 191 12.87 -4.56 -14.81
CA ARG A 191 12.67 -3.74 -16.01
C ARG A 191 12.77 -4.59 -17.28
N ALA A 192 13.73 -5.50 -17.34
CA ALA A 192 13.85 -6.43 -18.47
C ALA A 192 12.59 -7.32 -18.62
N VAL A 193 12.05 -7.81 -17.51
CA VAL A 193 10.78 -8.57 -17.47
C VAL A 193 9.59 -7.71 -17.88
N ALA A 194 9.58 -6.44 -17.50
CA ALA A 194 8.51 -5.49 -17.85
C ALA A 194 8.52 -5.07 -19.34
N ASP A 195 9.68 -5.13 -19.98
CA ASP A 195 9.82 -4.81 -21.41
C ASP A 195 9.39 -6.00 -22.28
N ASP A 196 9.89 -7.22 -22.00
CA ASP A 196 9.50 -8.44 -22.71
C ASP A 196 9.78 -9.70 -21.86
N HIS A 197 8.71 -10.40 -21.45
CA HIS A 197 8.79 -11.63 -20.66
C HIS A 197 9.55 -12.76 -21.35
N GLN A 198 9.37 -12.94 -22.67
CA GLN A 198 10.00 -14.01 -23.43
C GLN A 198 11.49 -13.72 -23.69
N ALA A 199 11.82 -12.46 -23.94
CA ALA A 199 13.22 -12.02 -24.07
C ALA A 199 13.97 -12.15 -22.73
N ALA A 200 13.34 -11.77 -21.61
CA ALA A 200 13.92 -11.90 -20.28
C ALA A 200 14.23 -13.38 -19.91
N LEU A 201 13.33 -14.30 -20.28
CA LEU A 201 13.57 -15.74 -20.15
C LEU A 201 14.78 -16.23 -20.96
N SER A 202 14.94 -15.71 -22.17
CA SER A 202 16.02 -16.10 -23.09
C SER A 202 17.41 -15.71 -22.58
N VAL A 203 17.51 -14.68 -21.74
CA VAL A 203 18.77 -14.26 -21.08
C VAL A 203 18.90 -14.83 -19.65
N GLY A 204 18.03 -15.77 -19.25
CA GLY A 204 18.13 -16.50 -17.99
C GLY A 204 17.55 -15.80 -16.77
N VAL A 205 16.73 -14.75 -16.94
CA VAL A 205 16.02 -14.12 -15.82
C VAL A 205 14.87 -15.01 -15.37
N SER A 206 14.91 -15.44 -14.11
CA SER A 206 13.84 -16.24 -13.52
C SER A 206 12.61 -15.36 -13.21
N LEU A 207 11.53 -15.48 -13.98
CA LEU A 207 10.26 -14.79 -13.71
C LEU A 207 9.74 -15.06 -12.31
N ASN A 208 9.82 -16.31 -11.85
CA ASN A 208 9.37 -16.75 -10.54
C ASN A 208 9.95 -15.88 -9.41
N THR A 209 11.27 -15.66 -9.43
CA THR A 209 11.93 -14.82 -8.44
C THR A 209 11.46 -13.37 -8.52
N ILE A 210 11.30 -12.84 -9.74
CA ILE A 210 10.86 -11.46 -9.94
C ILE A 210 9.42 -11.26 -9.43
N TRP A 211 8.53 -12.23 -9.67
CA TRP A 211 7.16 -12.19 -9.15
C TRP A 211 7.11 -12.23 -7.62
N VAL A 212 7.85 -13.13 -6.97
CA VAL A 212 7.92 -13.17 -5.50
C VAL A 212 8.42 -11.82 -4.96
N VAL A 213 9.49 -11.28 -5.54
CA VAL A 213 10.08 -10.03 -5.06
C VAL A 213 9.10 -8.86 -5.22
N VAL A 214 8.43 -8.76 -6.36
CA VAL A 214 7.47 -7.67 -6.63
C VAL A 214 6.25 -7.78 -5.73
N TRP A 215 5.69 -8.98 -5.55
CA TRP A 215 4.58 -9.20 -4.62
C TRP A 215 4.99 -8.90 -3.17
N PHE A 216 6.22 -9.26 -2.80
CA PHE A 216 6.74 -8.97 -1.46
C PHE A 216 6.93 -7.47 -1.24
N ILE A 217 7.54 -6.74 -2.19
CA ILE A 217 7.69 -5.28 -2.13
C ILE A 217 6.32 -4.62 -2.04
N SER A 218 5.36 -5.07 -2.85
CA SER A 218 3.97 -4.61 -2.80
C SER A 218 3.31 -4.87 -1.45
N GLY A 219 3.64 -6.00 -0.81
CA GLY A 219 3.25 -6.33 0.55
C GLY A 219 3.89 -5.45 1.62
N ILE A 220 5.15 -5.05 1.46
CA ILE A 220 5.81 -4.06 2.35
C ILE A 220 5.12 -2.69 2.20
N ILE A 221 4.85 -2.26 0.97
CA ILE A 221 4.12 -1.02 0.71
C ILE A 221 2.73 -1.08 1.36
N ALA A 222 2.04 -2.22 1.21
CA ALA A 222 0.75 -2.45 1.82
C ALA A 222 0.80 -2.40 3.35
N LEU A 223 1.86 -2.94 3.97
CA LEU A 223 2.10 -2.82 5.41
C LEU A 223 2.33 -1.38 5.84
N ILE A 224 3.21 -0.64 5.14
CA ILE A 224 3.48 0.77 5.45
C ILE A 224 2.20 1.58 5.34
N THR A 225 1.47 1.47 4.23
CA THR A 225 0.18 2.15 4.07
C THR A 225 -0.82 1.73 5.14
N GLY A 226 -0.93 0.44 5.46
CA GLY A 226 -1.85 -0.06 6.47
C GLY A 226 -1.55 0.48 7.86
N ILE A 227 -0.27 0.66 8.21
CA ILE A 227 0.17 1.32 9.45
C ILE A 227 -0.24 2.79 9.48
N MET A 228 -0.20 3.47 8.35
CA MET A 228 -0.45 4.92 8.28
C MET A 228 -1.93 5.25 8.12
N TRP A 229 -2.73 4.31 7.65
CA TRP A 229 -4.19 4.45 7.52
C TRP A 229 -4.93 3.94 8.76
N GLY A 230 -4.37 2.94 9.44
CA GLY A 230 -5.03 2.17 10.49
C GLY A 230 -5.46 2.98 11.70
#